data_AF-A0A7S2JLA9-F1
#
_entry.id   AF-A0A7S2JLA9-F1
#
_cell.length_a   1.000
_cell.length_b   1.000
_cell.length_c   1.000
_cell.angle_alpha   90.00
_cell.angle_beta   90.00
_cell.angle_gamma   90.00
#
_symmetry.space_group_name_H-M   'P 1'
#
loop_
_entity.id
_entity.type
_entity.pdbx_description
1 polymer ?
#
loop_
_entity_poly.entity_id
_entity_poly.type
_entity_poly.pdbx_seq_one_letter_code
_entity_poly.pdbx_strand_id
1 'polypeptide(L)'
;GAEWRAALFFCLAAATRSNGALYVILLLHVGLRRFLSTKATAERLLTLLRVGLQILIVLTPTIMFQTYAYMRFCRGPITRPWCSNFPPAIYPFVQSHYWGVGFLRYYQLKQLPNFALASPMLLLSFFGICWFWKNRFPSV
;
A
#
# COMPACT_ATOMS: atom_id res chain seq x y z
N GLY A 1 -11.98 -12.86 14.35
CA GLY A 1 -12.89 -11.73 14.01
C GLY A 1 -12.16 -10.43 13.68
N ALA A 2 -11.26 -9.95 14.55
CA ALA A 2 -10.61 -8.64 14.38
C ALA A 2 -9.83 -8.47 13.06
N GLU A 3 -9.11 -9.51 12.61
CA GLU A 3 -8.33 -9.48 11.36
C GLU A 3 -9.20 -9.21 10.12
N TRP A 4 -10.41 -9.77 10.08
CA TRP A 4 -11.35 -9.55 8.97
C TRP A 4 -11.93 -8.13 8.96
N ARG A 5 -12.21 -7.56 10.15
CA ARG A 5 -12.62 -6.16 10.26
C ARG A 5 -11.51 -5.23 9.77
N ALA A 6 -10.25 -5.51 10.12
CA ALA A 6 -9.11 -4.76 9.62
C ALA A 6 -9.00 -4.83 8.08
N ALA A 7 -9.16 -6.01 7.47
CA ALA A 7 -9.16 -6.14 6.01
C ALA A 7 -10.26 -5.32 5.33
N LEU A 8 -11.45 -5.23 5.92
CA LEU A 8 -12.54 -4.38 5.42
C LEU A 8 -12.19 -2.90 5.49
N PHE A 9 -11.65 -2.41 6.63
CA PHE A 9 -11.22 -1.02 6.75
C PHE A 9 -10.06 -0.68 5.81
N PHE A 10 -9.12 -1.60 5.60
CA PHE A 10 -8.03 -1.43 4.63
C PHE A 10 -8.54 -1.41 3.19
N CYS A 11 -9.56 -2.21 2.87
CA CYS A 11 -10.22 -2.15 1.57
C CYS A 11 -10.90 -0.79 1.35
N LEU A 12 -11.64 -0.28 2.35
CA LEU A 12 -12.25 1.06 2.26
C LEU A 12 -11.19 2.15 2.09
N ALA A 13 -10.06 2.05 2.79
CA ALA A 13 -8.94 2.96 2.61
C ALA A 13 -8.33 2.86 1.20
N ALA A 14 -8.17 1.66 0.64
CA ALA A 14 -7.69 1.45 -0.72
C ALA A 14 -8.68 1.97 -1.79
N ALA A 15 -9.98 1.94 -1.51
CA ALA A 15 -11.02 2.49 -2.37
C ALA A 15 -11.01 4.02 -2.40
N THR A 16 -10.73 4.67 -1.26
CA THR A 16 -10.67 6.14 -1.18
C THR A 16 -9.36 6.70 -1.71
N ARG A 17 -8.25 5.99 -1.50
CA ARG A 17 -6.91 6.41 -1.96
C ARG A 17 -6.10 5.19 -2.38
N SER A 18 -5.41 5.28 -3.53
CA SER A 18 -4.50 4.25 -4.03
C SER A 18 -3.43 3.81 -3.02
N ASN A 19 -2.93 4.73 -2.18
CA ASN A 19 -1.95 4.43 -1.13
C ASN A 19 -2.47 3.43 -0.09
N GLY A 20 -3.80 3.26 0.03
CA GLY A 20 -4.40 2.26 0.91
C GLY A 20 -4.05 0.82 0.51
N ALA A 21 -3.67 0.57 -0.74
CA ALA A 21 -3.16 -0.74 -1.17
C ALA A 21 -1.89 -1.16 -0.39
N LEU A 22 -1.12 -0.21 0.14
CA LEU A 22 0.08 -0.49 0.95
C LEU A 22 -0.23 -1.20 2.28
N TYR A 23 -1.48 -1.15 2.76
CA TYR A 23 -1.86 -1.88 3.98
C TYR A 23 -1.76 -3.41 3.84
N VAL A 24 -1.66 -3.94 2.62
CA VAL A 24 -1.28 -5.33 2.36
C VAL A 24 0.02 -5.71 3.08
N ILE A 25 0.97 -4.79 3.22
CA ILE A 25 2.25 -5.02 3.92
C ILE A 25 2.01 -5.37 5.39
N LEU A 26 1.06 -4.71 6.06
CA LEU A 26 0.74 -4.99 7.46
C LEU A 26 0.12 -6.38 7.63
N LEU A 27 -0.77 -6.77 6.71
CA LEU A 27 -1.38 -8.09 6.69
C LEU A 27 -0.33 -9.19 6.43
N LEU A 28 0.59 -8.95 5.50
CA LEU A 28 1.73 -9.83 5.24
C LEU A 28 2.63 -9.97 6.47
N HIS A 29 2.94 -8.87 7.16
CA HIS A 29 3.78 -8.92 8.36
C HIS A 29 3.15 -9.74 9.49
N VAL A 30 1.85 -9.53 9.75
CA VAL A 30 1.11 -10.32 10.76
C VAL A 30 1.03 -11.79 10.34
N GLY A 31 0.72 -12.03 9.06
CA GLY A 31 0.68 -13.37 8.47
C GLY A 31 2.00 -14.12 8.58
N LEU A 32 3.11 -13.44 8.26
CA LEU A 32 4.46 -14.00 8.32
C LEU A 32 4.85 -14.35 9.76
N ARG A 33 4.58 -13.46 10.72
CA ARG A 33 4.83 -13.76 12.15
C ARG A 33 4.05 -14.98 12.62
N ARG A 34 2.78 -15.10 12.23
CA ARG A 34 1.96 -16.27 12.56
C ARG A 34 2.48 -17.54 11.87
N PHE A 35 2.88 -17.44 10.61
CA PHE A 35 3.45 -18.56 9.85
C PHE A 35 4.73 -19.10 10.49
N LEU A 36 5.65 -18.20 10.86
CA LEU A 36 6.92 -18.55 11.51
C LEU A 36 6.72 -19.12 12.93
N SER A 37 5.74 -18.61 13.67
CA SER A 37 5.43 -19.10 15.03
C SER A 37 4.78 -20.48 15.04
N THR A 38 4.19 -20.92 13.93
CA THR A 38 3.38 -22.15 13.91
C THR A 38 4.19 -23.33 13.39
N LYS A 39 4.06 -24.49 14.06
CA LYS A 39 4.75 -25.74 13.69
C LYS A 39 3.91 -26.66 12.81
N ALA A 40 2.59 -26.68 12.98
CA ALA A 40 1.70 -27.56 12.23
C ALA A 40 1.50 -27.10 10.78
N THR A 41 1.60 -28.03 9.83
CA THR A 41 1.43 -27.75 8.38
C THR A 41 0.02 -27.26 8.05
N ALA A 42 -1.01 -27.83 8.68
CA ALA A 42 -2.39 -27.42 8.44
C ALA A 42 -2.65 -25.95 8.85
N GLU A 43 -2.15 -25.54 10.01
CA GLU A 43 -2.26 -24.15 10.47
C GLU A 43 -1.46 -23.16 9.60
N ARG A 44 -0.30 -23.59 9.09
CA ARG A 44 0.47 -22.82 8.10
C ARG A 44 -0.33 -22.60 6.82
N LEU A 45 -0.95 -23.66 6.30
CA LEU A 45 -1.81 -23.58 5.11
C LEU A 45 -3.02 -22.66 5.36
N LEU A 46 -3.70 -22.81 6.49
CA LEU A 46 -4.82 -21.93 6.88
C LEU A 46 -4.40 -20.47 7.01
N THR A 47 -3.21 -20.21 7.54
CA THR A 47 -2.64 -18.86 7.64
C THR A 47 -2.40 -18.26 6.25
N LEU A 48 -1.80 -19.01 5.33
CA LEU A 48 -1.57 -18.57 3.95
C LEU A 48 -2.88 -18.30 3.22
N LEU A 49 -3.86 -19.20 3.33
CA LEU A 49 -5.18 -19.03 2.71
C LEU A 49 -5.89 -17.79 3.26
N ARG A 50 -5.88 -17.60 4.60
CA ARG A 50 -6.50 -16.44 5.24
C ARG A 50 -5.87 -15.13 4.79
N VAL A 51 -4.54 -15.04 4.82
CA VAL A 51 -3.81 -13.83 4.40
C VAL A 51 -4.03 -13.56 2.91
N GLY A 52 -3.99 -14.60 2.07
CA GLY A 52 -4.29 -14.47 0.63
C GLY A 52 -5.67 -13.88 0.38
N LEU A 53 -6.71 -14.37 1.08
CA LEU A 53 -8.06 -13.82 0.98
C LEU A 53 -8.14 -12.36 1.44
N GLN A 54 -7.47 -12.01 2.54
CA GLN A 54 -7.44 -10.61 3.02
C GLN A 54 -6.76 -9.68 2.03
N ILE A 55 -5.67 -10.12 1.41
CA ILE A 55 -4.96 -9.35 0.36
C ILE A 55 -5.86 -9.13 -0.85
N LEU A 56 -6.56 -10.17 -1.31
CA LEU A 56 -7.54 -10.07 -2.39
C LEU A 56 -8.62 -9.02 -2.08
N ILE A 57 -9.17 -9.04 -0.86
CA ILE A 57 -10.17 -8.06 -0.42
C ILE A 57 -9.60 -6.63 -0.50
N VAL A 58 -8.39 -6.39 0.02
CA VAL A 58 -7.78 -5.06 0.05
C VAL A 58 -7.38 -4.56 -1.35
N LEU A 59 -6.94 -5.44 -2.24
CA LEU A 59 -6.55 -5.08 -3.60
C LEU A 59 -7.72 -4.91 -4.57
N THR A 60 -8.92 -5.39 -4.21
CA THR A 60 -10.11 -5.37 -5.07
C THR A 60 -10.39 -3.97 -5.66
N PRO A 61 -10.43 -2.87 -4.88
CA PRO A 61 -10.71 -1.54 -5.44
C PRO A 61 -9.62 -1.06 -6.42
N THR A 62 -8.36 -1.39 -6.14
CA THR A 62 -7.24 -1.02 -7.01
C THR A 62 -7.30 -1.79 -8.33
N ILE A 63 -7.55 -3.10 -8.28
CA ILE A 63 -7.71 -3.93 -9.47
C ILE A 63 -8.90 -3.45 -10.29
N MET A 64 -10.05 -3.20 -9.65
CA MET A 64 -11.27 -2.71 -10.29
C MET A 64 -11.05 -1.37 -11.00
N PHE A 65 -10.32 -0.43 -10.38
CA PHE A 65 -10.01 0.85 -11.01
C PHE A 65 -9.06 0.69 -12.21
N GLN A 66 -8.02 -0.14 -12.07
CA GLN A 66 -7.04 -0.38 -13.14
C GLN A 66 -7.70 -1.07 -14.35
N THR A 67 -8.59 -2.04 -14.13
CA THR A 67 -9.32 -2.71 -15.21
C THR A 67 -10.33 -1.77 -15.86
N TYR A 68 -11.08 -0.98 -15.08
CA TYR A 68 -11.98 0.05 -15.61
C TYR A 68 -11.24 1.03 -16.52
N ALA A 69 -10.10 1.55 -16.08
CA ALA A 69 -9.28 2.46 -16.87
C ALA A 69 -8.73 1.81 -18.14
N TYR A 70 -8.27 0.56 -18.06
CA TYR A 70 -7.80 -0.19 -19.23
C TYR A 70 -8.91 -0.35 -20.27
N MET A 71 -10.09 -0.77 -19.83
CA MET A 71 -11.26 -0.93 -20.71
C MET A 71 -11.68 0.39 -21.37
N ARG A 72 -11.54 1.51 -20.65
CA ARG A 72 -11.92 2.83 -21.15
C ARG A 72 -10.91 3.42 -22.14
N PHE A 73 -9.62 3.29 -21.88
CA PHE A 73 -8.56 4.02 -22.60
C PHE A 73 -7.74 3.15 -23.56
N CYS A 74 -7.68 1.83 -23.37
CA CYS A 74 -6.86 0.94 -24.19
C CYS A 74 -7.68 0.19 -25.26
N ARG A 75 -9.01 0.16 -25.14
CA ARG A 75 -9.90 -0.45 -26.15
C ARG A 75 -10.57 0.56 -27.09
N GLY A 76 -10.24 1.84 -26.97
CA GLY A 76 -10.74 2.88 -27.86
C GLY A 76 -9.95 2.98 -29.17
N PRO A 77 -10.44 3.75 -30.16
CA PRO A 77 -9.75 3.97 -31.43
C PRO A 77 -8.42 4.74 -31.27
N ILE A 78 -8.31 5.55 -30.21
CA ILE A 78 -7.08 6.26 -29.83
C ILE A 78 -6.59 5.68 -28.51
N THR A 79 -5.46 4.98 -28.56
CA THR A 79 -4.86 4.35 -27.39
C THR A 79 -3.84 5.27 -26.72
N ARG A 80 -3.65 5.10 -25.41
CA ARG A 80 -2.65 5.83 -24.64
C ARG A 80 -1.32 5.05 -24.61
N PRO A 81 -0.17 5.72 -24.50
CA PRO A 81 1.15 5.07 -24.57
C PRO A 81 1.40 4.05 -23.45
N TRP A 82 0.69 4.16 -22.31
CA TRP A 82 0.80 3.18 -21.22
C TRP A 82 0.07 1.86 -21.50
N CYS A 83 -0.78 1.80 -22.53
CA CYS A 83 -1.49 0.58 -22.93
C CYS A 83 -0.54 -0.48 -23.53
N SER A 84 0.58 -0.06 -24.11
CA SER A 84 1.62 -0.96 -24.65
C SER A 84 2.66 -1.41 -23.62
N ASN A 85 2.62 -0.88 -22.39
CA ASN A 85 3.54 -1.27 -21.34
C ASN A 85 3.10 -2.59 -20.68
N PHE A 86 4.05 -3.33 -20.12
CA PHE A 86 3.76 -4.51 -19.31
C PHE A 86 4.25 -4.32 -17.86
N PRO A 87 3.35 -4.29 -16.85
CA PRO A 87 1.88 -4.33 -16.98
C PRO A 87 1.29 -3.00 -17.50
N PRO A 88 0.12 -3.03 -18.18
CA PRO A 88 -0.54 -1.82 -18.67
C PRO A 88 -1.23 -1.09 -17.50
N ALA A 89 -0.48 -0.23 -16.83
CA ALA A 89 -0.90 0.42 -15.59
C ALA A 89 -1.02 1.95 -15.76
N ILE A 90 -2.25 2.47 -15.64
CA ILE A 90 -2.52 3.91 -15.74
C ILE A 90 -1.87 4.69 -14.59
N TYR A 91 -1.92 4.19 -13.36
CA TYR A 91 -1.48 4.95 -12.19
C TYR A 91 0.02 5.30 -12.21
N PRO A 92 0.96 4.37 -12.46
CA PRO A 92 2.38 4.71 -12.62
C PRO A 92 2.65 5.68 -13.78
N PHE A 93 1.90 5.55 -14.89
CA PHE A 93 1.99 6.49 -16.01
C PHE A 93 1.57 7.91 -15.59
N VAL A 94 0.44 8.06 -14.90
CA VAL A 94 -0.03 9.37 -14.46
C VAL A 94 0.93 10.00 -13.44
N GLN A 95 1.40 9.21 -12.49
CA GLN A 95 2.37 9.65 -11.48
C GLN A 95 3.64 10.22 -12.12
N SER A 96 4.19 9.52 -13.11
CA SER A 96 5.42 9.96 -13.77
C SER A 96 5.20 11.08 -14.78
N HIS A 97 4.19 10.95 -15.64
CA HIS A 97 3.95 11.85 -16.77
C HIS A 97 3.34 13.19 -16.36
N TYR A 98 2.38 13.18 -15.43
CA TYR A 98 1.67 14.40 -15.02
C TYR A 98 2.14 14.96 -13.69
N TRP A 99 2.47 14.10 -12.71
CA TRP A 99 2.87 14.57 -11.38
C TRP A 99 4.39 14.67 -11.21
N GLY A 100 5.17 14.20 -12.20
CA GLY A 100 6.63 14.22 -12.14
C GLY A 100 7.20 13.32 -11.04
N VAL A 101 6.44 12.36 -10.52
CA VAL A 101 6.92 11.41 -9.51
C VAL A 101 7.99 10.51 -10.14
N GLY A 102 9.14 10.46 -9.50
CA GLY A 102 10.27 9.64 -9.89
C GLY A 102 11.32 9.63 -8.78
N PHE A 103 12.38 8.86 -8.97
CA PHE A 103 13.46 8.80 -7.98
C PHE A 103 14.04 10.20 -7.74
N LEU A 104 13.97 10.65 -6.48
CA LEU A 104 14.43 11.94 -5.97
C LEU A 104 13.88 13.22 -6.63
N ARG A 105 12.94 13.14 -7.60
CA ARG A 105 12.39 14.32 -8.30
C ARG A 105 11.66 15.31 -7.38
N TYR A 106 11.18 14.84 -6.23
CA TYR A 106 10.48 15.66 -5.25
C TYR A 106 11.42 16.51 -4.36
N TYR A 107 12.70 16.16 -4.25
CA TYR A 107 13.63 16.84 -3.33
C TYR A 107 14.24 18.08 -3.98
N GLN A 108 13.42 19.11 -4.17
CA GLN A 108 13.84 20.41 -4.67
C GLN A 108 13.75 21.47 -3.57
N LEU A 109 14.61 22.50 -3.60
CA LEU A 109 14.57 23.61 -2.64
C LEU A 109 13.20 24.31 -2.61
N LYS A 110 12.52 24.37 -3.75
CA LYS A 110 11.15 24.93 -3.87
C LYS A 110 10.10 24.15 -3.05
N GLN A 111 10.39 22.90 -2.68
CA GLN A 111 9.51 22.03 -1.91
C GLN A 111 9.75 22.11 -0.39
N LEU A 112 10.76 22.88 0.06
CA LEU A 112 11.03 23.09 1.50
C LEU A 112 9.79 23.52 2.31
N PRO A 113 8.92 24.43 1.82
CA PRO A 113 7.70 24.78 2.54
C PRO A 113 6.76 23.58 2.78
N ASN A 114 6.68 22.63 1.84
CA ASN A 114 5.86 21.43 1.99
C ASN A 114 6.44 20.47 3.05
N PHE A 115 7.77 20.35 3.12
CA PHE A 115 8.42 19.59 4.19
C PHE A 115 8.22 20.24 5.56
N ALA A 116 8.30 21.58 5.64
CA ALA A 116 8.01 22.32 6.87
C ALA A 116 6.55 22.12 7.31
N LEU A 117 5.61 22.14 6.36
CA LEU A 117 4.19 21.88 6.62
C LEU A 117 3.95 20.44 7.12
N ALA A 118 4.65 19.46 6.57
CA ALA A 118 4.56 18.06 7.00
C ALA A 118 5.30 17.78 8.33
N SER A 119 6.23 18.66 8.72
CA SER A 119 7.13 18.44 9.86
C SER A 119 6.43 18.10 11.19
N PRO A 120 5.28 18.70 11.58
CA PRO A 120 4.67 18.39 12.87
C PRO A 120 4.22 16.92 12.96
N MET A 121 3.64 16.39 11.89
CA MET A 121 3.18 15.01 11.84
C MET A 121 4.34 14.02 11.75
N LEU A 122 5.40 14.38 11.03
CA LEU A 122 6.61 13.57 10.91
C LEU A 122 7.35 13.46 12.26
N LEU A 123 7.52 14.59 12.94
CA LEU A 123 8.14 14.64 14.27
C LEU A 123 7.32 13.86 15.29
N LEU A 124 6.00 14.07 15.33
CA LEU A 124 5.11 13.32 16.23
C LEU A 124 5.22 11.80 16.01
N SER A 125 5.19 11.37 14.76
CA SER A 125 5.33 9.94 14.40
C SER A 125 6.69 9.39 14.83
N PHE A 126 7.77 10.15 14.58
CA PHE A 126 9.12 9.76 14.97
C PHE A 126 9.26 9.60 16.49
N PHE A 127 8.86 10.61 17.26
CA PHE A 127 8.92 10.56 18.72
C PHE A 127 8.02 9.44 19.29
N GLY A 128 6.84 9.21 18.70
CA GLY A 128 5.97 8.12 19.09
C GLY A 128 6.62 6.74 18.90
N ILE A 129 7.31 6.54 17.77
CA ILE A 129 8.06 5.30 17.49
C ILE A 129 9.21 5.15 18.49
N CYS A 130 10.02 6.20 18.71
CA CYS A 130 11.13 6.17 19.67
C CYS A 130 10.66 5.84 21.09
N TRP A 131 9.57 6.47 21.52
CA TRP A 131 8.96 6.23 22.82
C TRP A 131 8.46 4.77 22.94
N PHE A 132 7.73 4.28 21.93
CA PHE A 132 7.25 2.90 21.91
C PHE A 132 8.40 1.88 22.01
N TRP A 133 9.47 2.09 21.25
CA TRP A 133 10.63 1.20 21.27
C TRP A 133 11.33 1.21 22.63
N LYS A 134 11.57 2.39 23.22
CA LYS A 134 12.20 2.54 24.53
C LYS A 134 11.40 1.84 25.63
N ASN A 135 10.07 1.97 25.61
CA ASN A 135 9.20 1.41 26.64
C ASN A 135 8.93 -0.09 26.44
N ARG A 136 8.91 -0.59 25.20
CA ARG A 136 8.59 -2.00 24.90
C ARG A 136 9.81 -2.91 24.94
N PHE A 137 10.98 -2.39 24.58
CA PHE A 137 12.26 -3.08 24.61
C PHE A 137 13.25 -2.25 25.42
N PRO A 138 13.10 -2.18 26.76
CA PRO A 138 14.15 -1.60 27.58
C PRO A 138 15.41 -2.42 27.29
N SER A 139 16.46 -1.74 26.82
CA SER A 139 17.80 -2.31 26.67
C SER A 139 18.13 -3.07 27.94
N VAL A 140 18.42 -4.37 27.78
CA VAL A 140 18.89 -5.26 28.85
C VAL A 140 20.08 -4.65 29.56
#